data_AF-S5XWI8-F1
#
_entry.id   AF-S5XWI8-F1
#
_cell.length_a   1.000
_cell.length_b   1.000
_cell.length_c   1.000
_cell.angle_alpha   90.00
_cell.angle_beta   90.00
_cell.angle_gamma   90.00
#
_symmetry.space_group_name_H-M   'P 1'
#
loop_
_entity.id
_entity.type
_entity.pdbx_description
1 polymer ?
#
loop_
_entity_poly.entity_id
_entity_poly.type
_entity_poly.pdbx_seq_one_letter_code
_entity_poly.pdbx_strand_id
1 'polypeptide(L)'
;MLRNLALTLFMALPLVGTAHAAPPTREELLTKAAQGAAVCAKEMPDSRDTSRALVANGFKMADADGPFKAYSALGNRVVVLITTPSNRKVACLVAVSKMSEAEALQLISPWLRLANAKPIPLKPNARVTHAWLGVFKKSVIDLAITPNDDLYYFTGRAIVAREVLTP
;
A
#
# COMPACT_ATOMS: atom_id res chain seq x y z
N MET A 1 10.35 -45.42 63.38
CA MET A 1 9.92 -44.01 63.25
C MET A 1 10.42 -43.47 61.91
N LEU A 2 9.63 -42.57 61.28
CA LEU A 2 9.76 -41.89 59.98
C LEU A 2 9.47 -42.74 58.72
N ARG A 3 8.29 -42.68 58.09
CA ARG A 3 7.55 -41.61 57.35
C ARG A 3 8.10 -41.27 55.95
N ASN A 4 7.30 -41.68 54.96
CA ASN A 4 6.90 -40.99 53.71
C ASN A 4 7.75 -39.83 53.19
N LEU A 5 8.12 -39.92 51.91
CA LEU A 5 8.09 -38.79 50.97
C LEU A 5 7.81 -39.32 49.56
N ALA A 6 6.52 -39.39 49.20
CA ALA A 6 6.09 -39.49 47.82
C ALA A 6 6.20 -38.08 47.21
N LEU A 7 7.12 -37.93 46.26
CA LEU A 7 7.38 -36.69 45.55
C LEU A 7 6.32 -36.53 44.45
N THR A 8 5.28 -35.72 44.70
CA THR A 8 4.24 -35.41 43.71
C THR A 8 4.81 -34.44 42.68
N LEU A 9 5.09 -34.96 41.48
CA LEU A 9 5.51 -34.19 40.31
C LEU A 9 4.30 -33.41 39.76
N PHE A 10 4.19 -32.12 40.08
CA PHE A 10 3.25 -31.22 39.42
C PHE A 10 3.75 -30.91 37.99
N MET A 11 3.17 -31.57 36.98
CA MET A 11 3.29 -31.10 35.60
C MET A 11 2.53 -29.79 35.45
N ALA A 12 3.25 -28.68 35.24
CA ALA A 12 2.67 -27.44 34.79
C ALA A 12 2.26 -27.59 33.32
N LEU A 13 0.95 -27.63 33.05
CA LEU A 13 0.41 -27.51 31.68
C LEU A 13 0.69 -26.09 31.16
N PRO A 14 1.37 -25.91 30.01
CA PRO A 14 1.43 -24.61 29.37
C PRO A 14 0.01 -24.26 28.90
N LEU A 15 -0.57 -23.18 29.43
CA LEU A 15 -1.71 -22.53 28.81
C LEU A 15 -1.27 -22.08 27.42
N VAL A 16 -1.69 -22.82 26.39
CA VAL A 16 -1.61 -22.36 25.01
C VAL A 16 -2.67 -21.28 24.83
N GLY A 17 -2.37 -20.08 25.29
CA GLY A 17 -3.15 -18.90 24.94
C GLY A 17 -3.01 -18.69 23.44
N THR A 18 -4.11 -18.71 22.70
CA THR A 18 -4.12 -18.23 21.31
C THR A 18 -3.80 -16.74 21.35
N ALA A 19 -2.53 -16.38 21.22
CA ALA A 19 -2.10 -15.00 21.06
C ALA A 19 -2.70 -14.49 19.75
N HIS A 20 -3.87 -13.83 19.84
CA HIS A 20 -4.33 -12.98 18.76
C HIS A 20 -3.27 -11.90 18.60
N ALA A 21 -2.59 -11.91 17.46
CA ALA A 21 -1.62 -10.87 17.15
C ALA A 21 -2.29 -9.50 17.33
N ALA A 22 -1.62 -8.60 18.05
CA ALA A 22 -2.10 -7.23 18.20
C ALA A 22 -2.36 -6.61 16.82
N PRO A 23 -3.35 -5.73 16.69
CA PRO A 23 -3.54 -5.00 15.44
C PRO A 23 -2.25 -4.22 15.10
N PRO A 24 -1.91 -4.09 13.81
CA PRO A 24 -0.75 -3.34 13.38
C PRO A 24 -0.87 -1.88 13.83
N THR A 25 0.23 -1.35 14.34
CA THR A 25 0.41 0.05 14.70
C THR A 25 0.33 0.96 13.46
N ARG A 26 0.15 2.26 13.69
CA ARG A 26 0.10 3.23 12.60
C ARG A 26 1.41 3.29 11.81
N GLU A 27 2.53 3.21 12.51
CA GLU A 27 3.88 3.19 11.93
C GLU A 27 4.11 1.97 11.04
N GLU A 28 3.69 0.77 11.47
CA GLU A 28 3.78 -0.44 10.65
C GLU A 28 2.97 -0.33 9.36
N LEU A 29 1.76 0.26 9.44
CA LEU A 29 0.93 0.52 8.27
C LEU A 29 1.61 1.47 7.28
N LEU A 30 2.12 2.61 7.76
CA LEU A 30 2.77 3.62 6.91
C LEU A 30 4.09 3.11 6.34
N THR A 31 4.89 2.38 7.12
CA THR A 31 6.11 1.73 6.65
C THR A 31 5.81 0.73 5.55
N LYS A 32 4.76 -0.08 5.73
CA LYS A 32 4.35 -1.05 4.71
C LYS A 32 3.85 -0.36 3.44
N ALA A 33 3.09 0.72 3.59
CA ALA A 33 2.65 1.53 2.46
C ALA A 33 3.84 2.16 1.71
N ALA A 34 4.85 2.65 2.43
CA ALA A 34 6.07 3.21 1.85
C ALA A 34 6.86 2.17 1.05
N GLN A 35 6.91 0.93 1.51
CA GLN A 35 7.47 -0.19 0.73
C GLN A 35 6.69 -0.41 -0.58
N GLY A 36 5.35 -0.42 -0.52
CA GLY A 36 4.50 -0.54 -1.71
C GLY A 36 4.69 0.61 -2.70
N ALA A 37 4.73 1.85 -2.20
CA ALA A 37 4.99 3.05 -3.00
C ALA A 37 6.38 3.02 -3.64
N ALA A 38 7.41 2.58 -2.91
CA ALA A 38 8.76 2.42 -3.44
C ALA A 38 8.84 1.36 -4.54
N VAL A 39 8.12 0.23 -4.39
CA VAL A 39 8.00 -0.78 -5.45
C VAL A 39 7.37 -0.17 -6.70
N CYS A 40 6.27 0.56 -6.57
CA CYS A 40 5.65 1.21 -7.73
C CYS A 40 6.56 2.25 -8.38
N ALA A 41 7.20 3.10 -7.57
CA ALA A 41 8.15 4.08 -8.05
C ALA A 41 9.39 3.43 -8.69
N LYS A 42 9.75 2.20 -8.35
CA LYS A 42 10.89 1.51 -8.96
C LYS A 42 10.53 0.75 -10.22
N GLU A 43 9.40 0.05 -10.24
CA GLU A 43 9.12 -0.97 -11.26
C GLU A 43 8.18 -0.48 -12.36
N MET A 44 7.33 0.54 -12.13
CA MET A 44 6.51 1.12 -13.21
C MET A 44 7.40 1.57 -14.39
N PRO A 45 6.94 1.41 -15.65
CA PRO A 45 5.64 0.90 -16.08
C PRO A 45 5.51 -0.65 -16.14
N ASP A 46 6.53 -1.41 -15.75
CA ASP A 46 6.49 -2.87 -15.86
C ASP A 46 5.58 -3.49 -14.79
N SER A 47 4.35 -3.79 -15.19
CA SER A 47 3.34 -4.34 -14.28
C SER A 47 3.66 -5.76 -13.81
N ARG A 48 4.41 -6.55 -14.60
CA ARG A 48 4.80 -7.91 -14.19
C ARG A 48 5.88 -7.85 -13.13
N ASP A 49 6.85 -6.95 -13.29
CA ASP A 49 7.94 -6.77 -12.34
C ASP A 49 7.43 -6.13 -11.05
N THR A 50 6.51 -5.17 -11.17
CA THR A 50 5.79 -4.59 -10.03
C THR A 50 5.03 -5.66 -9.25
N SER A 51 4.25 -6.53 -9.91
CA SER A 51 3.57 -7.66 -9.26
C SER A 51 4.54 -8.57 -8.49
N ARG A 52 5.66 -8.96 -9.11
CA ARG A 52 6.64 -9.86 -8.47
C ARG A 52 7.29 -9.19 -7.27
N ALA A 53 7.66 -7.91 -7.39
CA ALA A 53 8.26 -7.14 -6.31
C ALA A 53 7.29 -6.94 -5.13
N LEU A 54 6.00 -6.70 -5.39
CA LEU A 54 4.99 -6.61 -4.32
C LEU A 54 4.87 -7.93 -3.54
N VAL A 55 4.81 -9.07 -4.23
CA VAL A 55 4.78 -10.39 -3.59
C VAL A 55 6.07 -10.65 -2.79
N ALA A 56 7.24 -10.33 -3.35
CA ALA A 56 8.52 -10.45 -2.66
C ALA A 56 8.60 -9.56 -1.41
N ASN A 57 7.90 -8.42 -1.42
CA ASN A 57 7.74 -7.55 -0.25
C ASN A 57 6.57 -7.97 0.66
N GLY A 58 6.05 -9.20 0.55
CA GLY A 58 5.05 -9.73 1.48
C GLY A 58 3.64 -9.17 1.31
N PHE A 59 3.33 -8.56 0.16
CA PHE A 59 1.95 -8.29 -0.24
C PHE A 59 1.32 -9.54 -0.86
N LYS A 60 0.04 -9.77 -0.62
CA LYS A 60 -0.72 -10.88 -1.19
C LYS A 60 -1.67 -10.35 -2.25
N MET A 61 -1.82 -11.06 -3.36
CA MET A 61 -2.85 -10.72 -4.34
C MET A 61 -4.22 -10.93 -3.70
N ALA A 62 -4.99 -9.85 -3.59
CA ALA A 62 -6.30 -9.85 -2.96
C ALA A 62 -7.42 -9.96 -4.01
N ASP A 63 -7.23 -9.32 -5.16
CA ASP A 63 -8.20 -9.33 -6.26
C ASP A 63 -7.52 -9.02 -7.61
N ALA A 64 -8.20 -9.37 -8.69
CA ALA A 64 -7.86 -8.98 -10.06
C ALA A 64 -9.17 -8.77 -10.85
N ASP A 65 -9.54 -7.51 -11.05
CA ASP A 65 -10.72 -7.13 -11.84
C ASP A 65 -10.28 -6.34 -13.09
N GLY A 66 -10.47 -6.98 -14.25
CA GLY A 66 -10.21 -6.45 -15.59
C GLY A 66 -8.90 -5.63 -15.71
N PRO A 67 -8.99 -4.28 -15.69
CA PRO A 67 -7.83 -3.41 -15.87
C PRO A 67 -6.87 -3.30 -14.67
N PHE A 68 -7.18 -3.90 -13.51
CA PHE A 68 -6.38 -3.74 -12.29
C PHE A 68 -6.10 -5.06 -11.54
N LYS A 69 -5.02 -5.06 -10.76
CA LYS A 69 -4.72 -6.06 -9.73
C LYS A 69 -4.53 -5.37 -8.39
N ALA A 70 -5.17 -5.94 -7.37
CA ALA A 70 -5.06 -5.49 -5.98
C ALA A 70 -4.12 -6.39 -5.20
N TYR A 71 -3.17 -5.78 -4.51
CA TYR A 71 -2.25 -6.43 -3.59
C TYR A 71 -2.43 -5.84 -2.20
N SER A 72 -2.59 -6.68 -1.18
CA SER A 72 -2.85 -6.23 0.18
C SER A 72 -1.82 -6.74 1.18
N ALA A 73 -1.68 -6.01 2.29
CA ALA A 73 -0.87 -6.40 3.43
C ALA A 73 -1.56 -6.01 4.75
N LEU A 74 -1.08 -6.60 5.85
CA LEU A 74 -1.49 -6.29 7.22
C LEU A 74 -3.02 -6.41 7.46
N GLY A 75 -3.61 -7.47 6.91
CA GLY A 75 -5.04 -7.76 7.02
C GLY A 75 -5.90 -6.79 6.20
N ASN A 76 -5.53 -6.55 4.94
CA ASN A 76 -6.19 -5.58 4.06
C ASN A 76 -6.26 -4.19 4.68
N ARG A 77 -5.19 -3.72 5.33
CA ARG A 77 -5.08 -2.34 5.84
C ARG A 77 -4.09 -1.48 5.05
N VAL A 78 -3.32 -2.11 4.18
CA VAL A 78 -2.50 -1.45 3.15
C VAL A 78 -2.81 -2.15 1.84
N VAL A 79 -3.15 -1.38 0.82
CA VAL A 79 -3.44 -1.88 -0.53
C VAL A 79 -2.61 -1.13 -1.55
N VAL A 80 -2.08 -1.90 -2.51
CA VAL A 80 -1.45 -1.41 -3.72
C VAL A 80 -2.27 -1.93 -4.89
N LEU A 81 -2.80 -1.02 -5.70
CA LEU A 81 -3.47 -1.33 -6.95
C LEU A 81 -2.54 -0.99 -8.10
N ILE A 82 -2.40 -1.90 -9.05
CA ILE A 82 -1.64 -1.66 -10.27
C ILE A 82 -2.49 -2.01 -11.47
N THR A 83 -2.28 -1.32 -12.58
CA THR A 83 -2.90 -1.67 -13.85
C THR A 83 -2.37 -2.99 -14.39
N THR A 84 -3.21 -3.74 -15.10
CA THR A 84 -2.76 -4.95 -15.81
C THR A 84 -1.98 -4.59 -17.08
N PRO A 85 -1.13 -5.49 -17.61
CA PRO A 85 -0.41 -5.25 -18.87
C PRO A 85 -1.31 -4.98 -20.09
N SER A 86 -2.59 -5.35 -20.02
CA SER A 86 -3.59 -5.06 -21.07
C SER A 86 -4.13 -3.63 -21.01
N ASN A 87 -3.85 -2.88 -19.95
CA ASN A 87 -4.27 -1.49 -19.85
C ASN A 87 -3.34 -0.59 -20.65
N ARG A 88 -3.91 0.31 -21.47
CA ARG A 88 -3.14 1.29 -22.26
C ARG A 88 -2.50 2.38 -21.42
N LYS A 89 -2.94 2.56 -20.18
CA LYS A 89 -2.38 3.51 -19.22
C LYS A 89 -1.84 2.74 -18.03
N VAL A 90 -0.57 2.96 -17.70
CA VAL A 90 -0.01 2.40 -16.48
C VAL A 90 -0.36 3.28 -15.30
N ALA A 91 -0.89 2.68 -14.24
CA ALA A 91 -1.11 3.36 -12.96
C ALA A 91 -0.73 2.47 -11.79
N CYS A 92 -0.28 3.10 -10.71
CA CYS A 92 -0.22 2.52 -9.39
C CYS A 92 -0.89 3.44 -8.37
N LEU A 93 -1.66 2.85 -7.47
CA LEU A 93 -2.30 3.52 -6.35
C LEU A 93 -1.90 2.81 -5.06
N VAL A 94 -1.57 3.58 -4.02
CA VAL A 94 -1.28 3.06 -2.69
C VAL A 94 -2.25 3.70 -1.68
N ALA A 95 -2.97 2.84 -0.96
CA ALA A 95 -3.97 3.22 0.02
C ALA A 95 -3.65 2.60 1.39
N VAL A 96 -3.94 3.36 2.44
CA VAL A 96 -3.85 2.91 3.83
C VAL A 96 -5.18 3.18 4.50
N SER A 97 -5.66 2.25 5.32
CA SER A 97 -6.88 2.44 6.10
C SER A 97 -6.77 3.72 6.94
N LYS A 98 -7.77 4.60 6.81
CA LYS A 98 -7.86 5.89 7.49
C LYS A 98 -6.64 6.79 7.26
N MET A 99 -6.04 6.74 6.07
CA MET A 99 -4.94 7.66 5.72
C MET A 99 -5.40 9.11 5.76
N SER A 100 -4.72 9.92 6.58
CA SER A 100 -4.85 11.36 6.59
C SER A 100 -4.17 11.97 5.37
N GLU A 101 -4.47 13.24 5.10
CA GLU A 101 -3.82 13.97 4.01
C GLU A 101 -2.33 14.20 4.27
N ALA A 102 -1.94 14.50 5.52
CA ALA A 102 -0.54 14.71 5.88
C ALA A 102 0.31 13.45 5.65
N GLU A 103 -0.22 12.28 5.99
CA GLU A 103 0.46 11.01 5.75
C GLU A 103 0.54 10.69 4.25
N ALA A 104 -0.52 11.00 3.48
CA ALA A 104 -0.48 10.85 2.03
C ALA A 104 0.59 11.76 1.40
N LEU A 105 0.74 13.00 1.89
CA LEU A 105 1.81 13.92 1.47
C LEU A 105 3.20 13.37 1.80
N GLN A 106 3.39 12.82 2.99
CA GLN A 106 4.65 12.16 3.36
C GLN A 106 4.95 10.96 2.46
N LEU A 107 3.94 10.14 2.18
CA LEU A 107 4.06 8.92 1.40
C LEU A 107 4.37 9.19 -0.08
N ILE A 108 3.77 10.22 -0.68
CA ILE A 108 3.98 10.57 -2.09
C ILE A 108 5.28 11.35 -2.32
N SER A 109 5.82 12.00 -1.28
CA SER A 109 6.99 12.89 -1.37
C SER A 109 8.22 12.30 -2.06
N PRO A 110 8.65 11.04 -1.80
CA PRO A 110 9.75 10.43 -2.55
C PRO A 110 9.49 10.37 -4.05
N TRP A 111 8.25 10.11 -4.45
CA TRP A 111 7.88 9.99 -5.86
C TRP A 111 7.87 11.35 -6.57
N LEU A 112 7.39 12.39 -5.88
CA LEU A 112 7.45 13.77 -6.36
C LEU A 112 8.90 14.17 -6.69
N ARG A 113 9.86 13.81 -5.81
CA ARG A 113 11.29 14.07 -6.04
C ARG A 113 11.83 13.27 -7.24
N LEU A 114 11.55 11.97 -7.31
CA LEU A 114 12.01 11.10 -8.39
C LEU A 114 11.50 11.54 -9.76
N ALA A 115 10.27 12.05 -9.83
CA ALA A 115 9.65 12.49 -11.07
C ALA A 115 9.89 13.98 -11.40
N ASN A 116 10.64 14.70 -10.55
CA ASN A 116 10.79 16.17 -10.60
C ASN A 116 9.42 16.87 -10.79
N ALA A 117 8.42 16.41 -10.05
CA ALA A 117 7.02 16.75 -10.30
C ALA A 117 6.71 18.15 -9.78
N LYS A 118 5.95 18.91 -10.58
CA LYS A 118 5.50 20.27 -10.25
C LYS A 118 4.00 20.28 -9.98
N PRO A 119 3.52 21.05 -8.99
CA PRO A 119 2.10 21.13 -8.70
C PRO A 119 1.35 21.70 -9.90
N ILE A 120 0.14 21.20 -10.13
CA ILE A 120 -0.74 21.67 -11.20
C ILE A 120 -2.08 22.16 -10.63
N PRO A 121 -2.74 23.14 -11.28
CA PRO A 121 -4.06 23.57 -10.88
C PRO A 121 -5.06 22.41 -10.93
N LEU A 122 -5.91 22.31 -9.91
CA LEU A 122 -6.99 21.33 -9.89
C LEU A 122 -8.14 21.83 -10.76
N LYS A 123 -8.71 20.93 -11.56
CA LYS A 123 -9.94 21.25 -12.29
C LYS A 123 -11.12 21.39 -11.32
N PRO A 124 -12.07 22.29 -11.58
CA PRO A 124 -13.33 22.31 -10.84
C PRO A 124 -13.97 20.91 -10.85
N ASN A 125 -14.41 20.43 -9.68
CA ASN A 125 -15.01 19.10 -9.47
C ASN A 125 -14.08 17.89 -9.58
N ALA A 126 -12.77 18.08 -9.67
CA ALA A 126 -11.85 16.95 -9.62
C ALA A 126 -11.89 16.29 -8.23
N ARG A 127 -12.08 14.96 -8.18
CA ARG A 127 -11.96 14.16 -6.94
C ARG A 127 -10.49 13.93 -6.56
N VAL A 128 -9.71 15.00 -6.46
CA VAL A 128 -8.32 15.00 -5.99
C VAL A 128 -8.11 16.21 -5.12
N THR A 129 -7.30 16.10 -4.06
CA THR A 129 -6.96 17.27 -3.22
C THR A 129 -5.60 17.85 -3.52
N HIS A 130 -4.72 17.07 -4.14
CA HIS A 130 -3.45 17.55 -4.65
C HIS A 130 -3.12 16.85 -5.95
N ALA A 131 -2.48 17.56 -6.87
CA ALA A 131 -2.00 16.99 -8.13
C ALA A 131 -0.69 17.64 -8.56
N TRP A 132 0.17 16.83 -9.14
CA TRP A 132 1.45 17.23 -9.71
C TRP A 132 1.66 16.55 -11.06
N LEU A 133 2.42 17.19 -11.93
CA LEU A 133 2.84 16.65 -13.21
C LEU A 133 4.37 16.53 -13.20
N GLY A 134 4.88 15.36 -13.57
CA GLY A 134 6.31 15.09 -13.63
C GLY A 134 6.68 14.21 -14.81
N VAL A 135 7.96 13.88 -14.90
CA VAL A 135 8.49 12.94 -15.88
C VAL A 135 9.17 11.80 -15.14
N PHE A 136 8.76 10.57 -15.43
CA PHE A 136 9.31 9.38 -14.81
C PHE A 136 9.63 8.33 -15.89
N LYS A 137 10.89 7.88 -15.95
CA LYS A 137 11.40 6.93 -16.97
C LYS A 137 10.96 7.24 -18.41
N LYS A 138 11.06 8.53 -18.80
CA LYS A 138 10.67 9.07 -20.13
C LYS A 138 9.16 9.18 -20.39
N SER A 139 8.30 8.75 -19.46
CA SER A 139 6.86 8.97 -19.52
C SER A 139 6.48 10.21 -18.73
N VAL A 140 5.51 10.98 -19.24
CA VAL A 140 4.84 12.01 -18.43
C VAL A 140 3.90 11.29 -17.47
N ILE A 141 4.02 11.59 -16.18
CA ILE A 141 3.14 11.04 -15.16
C ILE A 141 2.43 12.15 -14.41
N ASP A 142 1.18 11.91 -14.03
CA ASP A 142 0.54 12.69 -12.99
C ASP A 142 0.50 11.92 -11.68
N LEU A 143 0.84 12.65 -10.63
CA LEU A 143 0.83 12.22 -9.25
C LEU A 143 -0.33 12.93 -8.57
N ALA A 144 -1.12 12.23 -7.77
CA ALA A 144 -2.27 12.83 -7.10
C ALA A 144 -2.55 12.21 -5.74
N ILE A 145 -3.20 12.99 -4.90
CA ILE A 145 -3.87 12.50 -3.68
C ILE A 145 -5.37 12.55 -3.92
N THR A 146 -6.02 11.39 -3.82
CA THR A 146 -7.48 11.26 -3.98
C THR A 146 -8.12 10.88 -2.64
N PRO A 147 -9.35 11.34 -2.36
CA PRO A 147 -10.24 10.63 -1.46
C PRO A 147 -10.36 9.17 -1.89
N ASN A 148 -10.31 8.26 -0.92
CA ASN A 148 -10.43 6.84 -1.14
C ASN A 148 -11.69 6.36 -0.44
N ASP A 149 -12.83 6.60 -1.11
CA ASP A 149 -14.15 6.45 -0.50
C ASP A 149 -14.76 5.08 -0.86
N ASP A 150 -14.36 4.52 -2.01
CA ASP A 150 -15.04 3.40 -2.66
C ASP A 150 -14.14 2.20 -3.01
N LEU A 151 -12.83 2.25 -2.76
CA LEU A 151 -11.93 1.11 -3.07
C LEU A 151 -11.86 0.13 -1.90
N TYR A 152 -12.38 -1.09 -2.12
CA TYR A 152 -12.15 -2.28 -1.28
C TYR A 152 -12.33 -2.05 0.23
N TYR A 153 -13.39 -1.34 0.63
CA TYR A 153 -13.74 -1.03 2.03
C TYR A 153 -12.78 -0.10 2.79
N PHE A 154 -11.87 0.57 2.08
CA PHE A 154 -11.01 1.58 2.69
C PHE A 154 -11.70 2.93 2.73
N THR A 155 -11.58 3.61 3.87
CA THR A 155 -11.91 5.03 4.02
C THR A 155 -10.62 5.82 4.25
N GLY A 156 -10.53 7.04 3.73
CA GLY A 156 -9.38 7.92 3.92
C GLY A 156 -8.85 8.47 2.60
N ARG A 157 -7.52 8.54 2.45
CA ARG A 157 -6.84 9.01 1.24
C ARG A 157 -6.06 7.89 0.56
N ALA A 158 -5.76 8.08 -0.72
CA ALA A 158 -4.81 7.27 -1.47
C ALA A 158 -3.88 8.17 -2.30
N ILE A 159 -2.66 7.69 -2.53
CA ILE A 159 -1.74 8.31 -3.47
C ILE A 159 -1.83 7.55 -4.80
N VAL A 160 -1.75 8.28 -5.91
CA VAL A 160 -1.83 7.71 -7.26
C VAL A 160 -0.69 8.26 -8.10
N ALA A 161 -0.07 7.38 -8.89
CA ALA A 161 0.76 7.74 -10.02
C ALA A 161 0.17 7.10 -11.27
N ARG A 162 -0.01 7.86 -12.34
CA ARG A 162 -0.49 7.31 -13.62
C ARG A 162 0.20 7.99 -14.80
N GLU A 163 0.41 7.25 -15.87
CA GLU A 163 0.89 7.81 -17.12
C GLU A 163 -0.17 8.71 -17.76
N VAL A 164 0.27 9.88 -18.21
CA VAL A 164 -0.51 10.80 -19.02
C VAL A 164 -0.28 10.42 -20.48
N LEU A 165 -1.36 10.09 -21.20
CA LEU A 165 -1.27 9.97 -22.66
C LEU A 165 -0.87 11.34 -23.22
N THR A 166 0.30 11.39 -23.85
CA THR A 166 0.58 12.46 -24.79
C THR A 166 -0.31 12.22 -26.01
N PRO A 167 -1.11 13.21 -26.45
CA PRO A 167 -1.97 13.07 -27.62
C PRO A 167 -1.18 12.76 -28.89
#